data_AF-A0A8S3TMA8-F1
#
_entry.id   AF-A0A8S3TMA8-F1
#
_cell.length_a   1.000
_cell.length_b   1.000
_cell.length_c   1.000
_cell.angle_alpha   90.00
_cell.angle_beta   90.00
_cell.angle_gamma   90.00
#
_symmetry.space_group_name_H-M   'P 1'
#
loop_
_entity.id
_entity.type
_entity.pdbx_description
1 polymer ?
#
loop_
_entity_poly.entity_id
_entity_poly.type
_entity_poly.pdbx_seq_one_letter_code
_entity_poly.pdbx_strand_id
1 'polypeptide(L)'
;MRGECGNDKLSCAYDGPPSPLINPEAVGDQPSTCCNADQVFTFKKIFGFVKEDFTRCPICFDNFISIFCLLVCSSYQSTLASANVTLDCSTRQKVVTSVDYYVSHDYVDELFNSCANVRTPYSNERAISRMCVQGKSACTQENLLEFVGSKSNRLVTYDISFKETDKPLVRVGNKTFVPNELYHYTVYQ
;
A
#
# COMPACT_ATOMS: atom_id res chain seq x y z
N MET A 1 -7.71 4.04 -8.62
CA MET A 1 -8.57 2.87 -8.32
C MET A 1 -9.47 3.21 -7.14
N ARG A 2 -10.74 2.77 -7.12
CA ARG A 2 -11.73 3.09 -6.07
C ARG A 2 -12.87 2.10 -6.08
N GLY A 3 -13.20 1.53 -4.91
CA GLY A 3 -14.24 0.54 -4.70
C GLY A 3 -13.75 -0.92 -4.73
N GLU A 4 -14.62 -1.82 -4.28
CA GLU A 4 -14.45 -3.27 -4.34
C GLU A 4 -15.36 -3.85 -5.45
N CYS A 5 -14.81 -4.70 -6.30
CA CYS A 5 -15.43 -5.28 -7.48
C CYS A 5 -15.51 -6.80 -7.35
N GLY A 6 -16.63 -7.37 -7.77
CA GLY A 6 -16.88 -8.80 -7.71
C GLY A 6 -16.91 -9.40 -6.30
N ASN A 7 -17.09 -10.72 -6.26
CA ASN A 7 -17.22 -11.47 -5.00
C ASN A 7 -15.90 -11.57 -4.24
N ASP A 8 -14.77 -11.54 -4.96
CA ASP A 8 -13.42 -11.57 -4.39
C ASP A 8 -12.95 -10.19 -3.88
N LYS A 9 -13.84 -9.19 -3.90
CA LYS A 9 -13.56 -7.82 -3.42
C LYS A 9 -12.31 -7.22 -4.08
N LEU A 10 -12.14 -7.45 -5.38
CA LEU A 10 -11.01 -6.95 -6.16
C LEU A 10 -11.03 -5.41 -6.20
N SER A 11 -9.88 -4.78 -6.31
CA SER A 11 -9.86 -3.33 -6.47
C SER A 11 -10.41 -2.90 -7.84
N CYS A 12 -11.45 -2.08 -7.83
CA CYS A 12 -12.07 -1.57 -9.05
C CYS A 12 -11.19 -0.53 -9.76
N ALA A 13 -11.12 -0.62 -11.08
CA ALA A 13 -10.54 0.45 -11.89
C ALA A 13 -11.36 1.73 -11.77
N TYR A 14 -10.68 2.85 -11.57
CA TYR A 14 -11.30 4.16 -11.39
C TYR A 14 -10.29 5.25 -11.72
N ASP A 15 -10.66 6.11 -12.67
CA ASP A 15 -9.87 7.24 -13.18
C ASP A 15 -10.50 8.61 -12.85
N GLY A 16 -11.56 8.62 -12.03
CA GLY A 16 -12.21 9.86 -11.59
C GLY A 16 -11.43 10.59 -10.48
N PRO A 17 -11.89 11.79 -10.08
CA PRO A 17 -11.25 12.55 -9.02
C PRO A 17 -11.44 11.89 -7.63
N PRO A 18 -10.54 12.18 -6.67
CA PRO A 18 -10.74 11.79 -5.27
C PRO A 18 -12.10 12.28 -4.76
N SER A 19 -12.78 11.45 -3.97
CA SER A 19 -14.10 11.75 -3.43
C SER A 19 -14.10 11.59 -1.90
N PRO A 20 -14.88 12.39 -1.16
CA PRO A 20 -14.96 12.27 0.29
C PRO A 20 -15.32 10.85 0.77
N LEU A 21 -14.74 10.45 1.90
CA LEU A 21 -15.20 9.27 2.64
C LEU A 21 -16.47 9.63 3.40
N ILE A 22 -17.63 9.38 2.81
CA ILE A 22 -18.93 9.69 3.42
C ILE A 22 -19.04 8.99 4.78
N ASN A 23 -18.77 9.73 5.85
CA ASN A 23 -19.06 9.36 7.22
C ASN A 23 -20.25 10.22 7.70
N PRO A 24 -21.44 9.64 7.92
CA PRO A 24 -22.63 10.38 8.37
C PRO A 24 -22.44 11.12 9.70
N GLU A 25 -21.47 10.71 10.52
CA GLU A 25 -21.20 11.27 11.86
C GLU A 25 -20.08 12.32 11.87
N ALA A 26 -19.35 12.53 10.77
CA ALA A 26 -18.25 13.48 10.80
C ALA A 26 -18.76 14.93 10.71
N VAL A 27 -18.20 15.79 11.56
CA VAL A 27 -18.46 17.23 11.57
C VAL A 27 -17.33 17.93 10.81
N GLY A 28 -17.68 18.70 9.76
CA GLY A 28 -16.73 19.46 8.94
C GLY A 28 -16.44 18.86 7.56
N ASP A 29 -15.56 19.51 6.80
CA ASP A 29 -15.13 19.03 5.48
C ASP A 29 -14.36 17.72 5.61
N GLN A 30 -14.84 16.70 4.90
CA GLN A 30 -14.20 15.39 4.90
C GLN A 30 -13.06 15.35 3.88
N PRO A 31 -11.92 14.72 4.21
CA PRO A 31 -10.82 14.60 3.27
C PRO A 31 -11.26 13.77 2.06
N SER A 32 -10.96 14.27 0.87
CA SER A 32 -11.15 13.52 -0.37
C SER A 32 -10.12 12.39 -0.47
N THR A 33 -10.58 11.18 -0.80
CA THR A 33 -9.72 9.99 -0.91
C THR A 33 -10.00 9.24 -2.20
N CYS A 34 -9.10 8.32 -2.55
CA CYS A 34 -9.33 7.37 -3.64
C CYS A 34 -9.97 6.05 -3.17
N CYS A 35 -10.32 5.90 -1.89
CA CYS A 35 -10.98 4.71 -1.37
C CYS A 35 -12.42 4.99 -0.91
N ASN A 36 -13.30 4.00 -0.98
CA ASN A 36 -14.65 4.08 -0.39
C ASN A 36 -14.69 3.46 1.02
N ALA A 37 -15.84 3.58 1.70
CA ALA A 37 -16.01 3.07 3.06
C ALA A 37 -15.77 1.56 3.17
N ASP A 38 -16.21 0.77 2.18
CA ASP A 38 -16.02 -0.69 2.14
C ASP A 38 -14.53 -1.05 2.09
N GLN A 39 -13.77 -0.40 1.21
CA GLN A 39 -12.33 -0.59 1.12
C GLN A 39 -11.64 -0.25 2.44
N VAL A 40 -12.01 0.87 3.08
CA VAL A 40 -11.45 1.26 4.38
C VAL A 40 -11.77 0.19 5.44
N PHE A 41 -12.98 -0.33 5.46
CA PHE A 41 -13.38 -1.38 6.40
C PHE A 41 -12.59 -2.68 6.19
N THR A 42 -12.50 -3.16 4.95
CA THR A 42 -11.70 -4.35 4.59
C THR A 42 -10.23 -4.14 4.99
N PHE A 43 -9.68 -2.98 4.66
CA PHE A 43 -8.29 -2.64 4.93
C PHE A 43 -7.99 -2.55 6.43
N LYS A 44 -8.86 -1.90 7.22
CA LYS A 44 -8.76 -1.87 8.69
C LYS A 44 -8.78 -3.27 9.29
N LYS A 45 -9.60 -4.18 8.76
CA LYS A 45 -9.65 -5.56 9.23
C LYS A 45 -8.34 -6.28 8.96
N ILE A 46 -7.82 -6.21 7.72
CA ILE A 46 -6.56 -6.85 7.33
C ILE A 46 -5.40 -6.35 8.20
N PHE A 47 -5.21 -5.03 8.26
CA PHE A 47 -4.07 -4.45 8.98
C PHE A 47 -4.24 -4.44 10.50
N GLY A 48 -5.48 -4.55 11.01
CA GLY A 48 -5.74 -4.78 12.43
C GLY A 48 -5.10 -6.07 12.94
N PHE A 49 -5.21 -7.17 12.17
CA PHE A 49 -4.53 -8.42 12.50
C PHE A 49 -3.01 -8.31 12.39
N VAL A 50 -2.52 -7.67 11.32
CA VAL A 50 -1.07 -7.46 11.12
C VAL A 50 -0.46 -6.65 12.28
N LYS A 51 -1.16 -5.63 12.78
CA LYS A 51 -0.70 -4.73 13.85
C LYS A 51 -0.28 -5.47 15.11
N GLU A 52 -0.89 -6.61 15.42
CA GLU A 52 -0.59 -7.40 16.61
C GLU A 52 0.89 -7.84 16.65
N ASP A 53 1.47 -8.16 15.50
CA ASP A 53 2.88 -8.57 15.36
C ASP A 53 3.87 -7.41 15.60
N PHE A 54 3.41 -6.16 15.52
CA PHE A 54 4.24 -4.95 15.57
C PHE A 54 3.96 -4.05 16.78
N THR A 55 3.20 -4.52 17.78
CA THR A 55 2.82 -3.71 18.96
C THR A 55 4.01 -3.16 19.76
N ARG A 56 5.21 -3.78 19.66
CA ARG A 56 6.45 -3.29 20.29
C ARG A 56 7.08 -2.08 19.58
N CYS A 57 6.75 -1.81 18.33
CA CYS A 57 7.24 -0.63 17.58
C CYS A 57 6.15 -0.14 16.62
N PRO A 58 5.28 0.79 17.06
CA PRO A 58 4.24 1.37 16.21
C PRO A 58 4.79 2.05 14.95
N ILE A 59 5.97 2.68 15.01
CA ILE A 59 6.60 3.35 13.86
C ILE A 59 6.93 2.36 12.74
N CYS A 60 7.45 1.17 13.08
CA CYS A 60 7.70 0.11 12.10
C CYS A 60 6.39 -0.30 11.40
N PHE A 61 5.31 -0.44 12.17
CA PHE A 61 4.00 -0.75 11.60
C PHE A 61 3.49 0.37 10.69
N ASP A 62 3.54 1.63 11.15
CA ASP A 62 3.06 2.78 10.41
C ASP A 62 3.83 2.95 9.09
N ASN A 63 5.15 2.80 9.12
CA ASN A 63 5.98 2.79 7.92
C ASN A 63 5.61 1.63 6.99
N PHE A 64 5.40 0.42 7.53
CA PHE A 64 4.98 -0.74 6.73
C PHE A 64 3.65 -0.53 6.02
N ILE A 65 2.64 -0.03 6.74
CA ILE A 65 1.32 0.16 6.15
C ILE A 65 1.24 1.40 5.27
N SER A 66 2.20 2.33 5.35
CA SER A 66 2.21 3.58 4.59
C SER A 66 2.11 3.34 3.07
N ILE A 67 2.84 2.35 2.53
CA ILE A 67 2.76 1.95 1.11
C ILE A 67 1.30 1.69 0.73
N PHE A 68 0.64 0.86 1.53
CA PHE A 68 -0.70 0.41 1.25
C PHE A 68 -1.73 1.54 1.48
N CYS A 69 -1.57 2.37 2.51
CA CYS A 69 -2.41 3.55 2.73
C CYS A 69 -2.35 4.52 1.55
N LEU A 70 -1.14 4.78 1.04
CA LEU A 70 -0.91 5.65 -0.11
C LEU A 70 -1.51 5.02 -1.38
N LEU A 71 -1.25 3.73 -1.61
CA LEU A 71 -1.79 3.01 -2.75
C LEU A 71 -3.30 2.84 -2.71
N VAL A 72 -3.94 2.74 -1.57
CA VAL A 72 -5.39 2.45 -1.50
C VAL A 72 -6.21 3.72 -1.41
N CYS A 73 -5.80 4.68 -0.57
CA CYS A 73 -6.64 5.80 -0.16
C CYS A 73 -6.12 7.18 -0.56
N SER A 74 -4.84 7.33 -0.92
CA SER A 74 -4.29 8.67 -1.23
C SER A 74 -5.08 9.37 -2.34
N SER A 75 -5.37 10.66 -2.14
CA SER A 75 -5.96 11.53 -3.16
C SER A 75 -5.03 11.77 -4.36
N TYR A 76 -3.73 11.51 -4.20
CA TYR A 76 -2.71 11.63 -5.24
C TYR A 76 -2.15 10.27 -5.67
N GLN A 77 -2.86 9.17 -5.41
CA GLN A 77 -2.51 7.80 -5.83
C GLN A 77 -2.00 7.71 -7.28
N SER A 78 -2.63 8.44 -8.22
CA SER A 78 -2.28 8.44 -9.64
C SER A 78 -0.92 9.07 -9.96
N THR A 79 -0.35 9.83 -9.03
CA THR A 79 1.01 10.40 -9.13
C THR A 79 2.08 9.45 -8.59
N LEU A 80 1.69 8.46 -7.78
CA LEU A 80 2.61 7.47 -7.21
C LEU A 80 2.62 6.15 -7.99
N ALA A 81 1.53 5.87 -8.71
CA ALA A 81 1.29 4.54 -9.24
C ALA A 81 0.54 4.52 -10.57
N SER A 82 0.83 3.52 -11.40
CA SER A 82 0.09 3.20 -12.62
C SER A 82 -0.52 1.81 -12.55
N ALA A 83 -1.82 1.69 -12.79
CA ALA A 83 -2.53 0.41 -12.70
C ALA A 83 -2.72 -0.24 -14.09
N ASN A 84 -2.50 -1.55 -14.15
CA ASN A 84 -2.97 -2.41 -15.22
C ASN A 84 -4.36 -2.93 -14.88
N VAL A 85 -5.25 -2.93 -15.86
CA VAL A 85 -6.68 -3.19 -15.68
C VAL A 85 -7.13 -4.25 -16.67
N THR A 86 -7.94 -5.19 -16.20
CA THR A 86 -8.62 -6.18 -17.05
C THR A 86 -10.13 -6.14 -16.83
N LEU A 87 -10.88 -6.76 -17.73
CA LEU A 87 -12.31 -6.99 -17.53
C LEU A 87 -12.50 -8.30 -16.77
N ASP A 88 -13.16 -8.23 -15.62
CA ASP A 88 -13.67 -9.42 -14.95
C ASP A 88 -14.89 -9.95 -15.73
N CYS A 89 -14.75 -11.14 -16.31
CA CYS A 89 -15.81 -11.74 -17.12
C CYS A 89 -17.08 -12.08 -16.33
N SER A 90 -16.95 -12.36 -15.03
CA SER A 90 -18.07 -12.77 -14.17
C SER A 90 -18.97 -11.60 -13.80
N THR A 91 -18.36 -10.44 -13.51
CA THR A 91 -19.06 -9.24 -13.02
C THR A 91 -19.21 -8.17 -14.09
N ARG A 92 -18.49 -8.31 -15.21
CA ARG A 92 -18.36 -7.31 -16.28
C ARG A 92 -17.78 -5.98 -15.78
N GLN A 93 -17.10 -6.00 -14.64
CA GLN A 93 -16.43 -4.84 -14.05
C GLN A 93 -14.95 -4.79 -14.45
N LYS A 94 -14.40 -3.58 -14.56
CA LYS A 94 -12.95 -3.40 -14.78
C LYS A 94 -12.23 -3.48 -13.44
N VAL A 95 -11.24 -4.36 -13.33
CA VAL A 95 -10.52 -4.64 -12.09
C VAL A 95 -9.03 -4.41 -12.26
N VAL A 96 -8.36 -3.95 -11.21
CA VAL A 96 -6.91 -3.77 -11.15
C VAL A 96 -6.25 -5.13 -10.94
N THR A 97 -5.29 -5.49 -11.80
CA THR A 97 -4.56 -6.77 -11.71
C THR A 97 -3.13 -6.59 -11.25
N SER A 98 -2.49 -5.48 -11.63
CA SER A 98 -1.18 -5.10 -11.14
C SER A 98 -0.99 -3.60 -11.15
N VAL A 99 0.00 -3.13 -10.39
CA VAL A 99 0.33 -1.71 -10.25
C VAL A 99 1.85 -1.54 -10.33
N ASP A 100 2.33 -0.63 -11.15
CA ASP A 100 3.69 -0.11 -11.03
C ASP A 100 3.70 1.02 -10.00
N TYR A 101 4.49 0.90 -8.94
CA TYR A 101 4.56 1.87 -7.84
C TYR A 101 5.96 2.50 -7.78
N TYR A 102 6.04 3.82 -7.85
CA TYR A 102 7.30 4.56 -7.91
C TYR A 102 7.73 5.01 -6.52
N VAL A 103 8.96 4.67 -6.12
CA VAL A 103 9.49 4.92 -4.77
C VAL A 103 10.94 5.37 -4.84
N SER A 104 11.39 6.17 -3.86
CA SER A 104 12.81 6.47 -3.71
C SER A 104 13.55 5.33 -3.01
N HIS A 105 14.87 5.24 -3.25
CA HIS A 105 15.71 4.30 -2.49
C HIS A 105 15.68 4.63 -0.99
N ASP A 106 15.76 5.91 -0.61
CA ASP A 106 15.66 6.37 0.78
C ASP A 106 14.37 5.88 1.47
N TYR A 107 13.24 5.89 0.75
CA TYR A 107 11.97 5.39 1.29
C TYR A 107 12.04 3.89 1.61
N VAL A 108 12.64 3.09 0.72
CA VAL A 108 12.80 1.64 0.90
C VAL A 108 13.80 1.33 2.02
N ASP A 109 14.90 2.09 2.08
CA ASP A 109 15.91 2.03 3.14
C ASP A 109 15.28 2.29 4.51
N GLU A 110 14.52 3.37 4.65
CA GLU A 110 13.90 3.73 5.92
C GLU A 110 12.80 2.74 6.32
N LEU A 111 11.98 2.28 5.38
CA LEU A 111 11.00 1.21 5.61
C LEU A 111 11.68 -0.03 6.18
N PHE A 112 12.74 -0.50 5.52
CA PHE A 112 13.48 -1.69 5.96
C PHE A 112 14.10 -1.48 7.35
N ASN A 113 14.80 -0.37 7.54
CA ASN A 113 15.52 -0.07 8.78
C ASN A 113 14.60 0.16 9.97
N SER A 114 13.38 0.68 9.75
CA SER A 114 12.38 0.88 10.82
C SER A 114 12.01 -0.41 11.55
N CYS A 115 12.12 -1.55 10.87
CA CYS A 115 11.73 -2.87 11.39
C CYS A 115 12.90 -3.84 11.63
N ALA A 116 14.10 -3.55 11.09
CA ALA A 116 15.23 -4.49 11.07
C ALA A 116 15.68 -4.96 12.46
N ASN A 117 15.63 -4.07 13.46
CA ASN A 117 16.05 -4.35 14.84
C ASN A 117 14.88 -4.54 15.82
N VAL A 118 13.64 -4.46 15.34
CA VAL A 118 12.43 -4.65 16.16
C VAL A 118 12.20 -6.14 16.38
N ARG A 119 11.73 -6.53 17.57
CA ARG A 119 11.35 -7.91 17.89
C ARG A 119 9.84 -8.04 18.04
N THR A 120 9.27 -9.18 17.64
CA THR A 120 7.86 -9.50 17.82
C THR A 120 7.51 -9.73 19.31
N PRO A 121 6.26 -9.48 19.75
CA PRO A 121 5.86 -9.63 21.14
C PRO A 121 6.00 -11.03 21.73
N TYR A 122 5.70 -12.07 20.94
CA TYR A 122 5.51 -13.44 21.44
C TYR A 122 6.67 -14.38 21.10
N SER A 123 7.18 -14.36 19.87
CA SER A 123 8.24 -15.27 19.42
C SER A 123 9.65 -14.71 19.61
N ASN A 124 9.79 -13.40 19.89
CA ASN A 124 11.07 -12.69 19.93
C ASN A 124 11.88 -12.83 18.62
N GLU A 125 11.22 -13.13 17.51
CA GLU A 125 11.79 -13.07 16.17
C GLU A 125 11.92 -11.61 15.72
N ARG A 126 12.72 -11.34 14.69
CA ARG A 126 12.80 -9.98 14.12
C ARG A 126 11.47 -9.65 13.44
N ALA A 127 10.87 -8.50 13.74
CA ALA A 127 9.58 -8.11 13.16
C ALA A 127 9.62 -8.07 11.63
N ILE A 128 10.76 -7.68 11.05
CA ILE A 128 10.97 -7.69 9.60
C ILE A 128 10.79 -9.08 8.97
N SER A 129 11.00 -10.19 9.70
CA SER A 129 10.76 -11.54 9.15
C SER A 129 9.28 -11.81 8.83
N ARG A 130 8.36 -11.07 9.46
CA ARG A 130 6.91 -11.12 9.18
C ARG A 130 6.54 -10.39 7.89
N MET A 131 7.46 -9.58 7.36
CA MET A 131 7.29 -8.71 6.19
C MET A 131 8.14 -9.16 4.99
N CYS A 132 8.69 -10.37 5.02
CA CYS A 132 9.59 -10.85 3.98
C CYS A 132 9.22 -12.24 3.50
N VAL A 133 9.71 -12.58 2.31
CA VAL A 133 9.53 -13.91 1.72
C VAL A 133 10.04 -14.99 2.67
N GLN A 134 9.15 -15.91 3.03
CA GLN A 134 9.43 -17.01 3.96
C GLN A 134 10.42 -18.01 3.33
N GLY A 135 11.27 -18.63 4.16
CA GLY A 135 12.24 -19.64 3.71
C GLY A 135 13.59 -19.10 3.21
N LYS A 136 13.81 -17.77 3.25
CA LYS A 136 15.12 -17.16 3.02
C LYS A 136 15.89 -17.05 4.35
N SER A 137 17.22 -17.21 4.31
CA SER A 137 18.09 -17.19 5.51
C SER A 137 18.20 -15.81 6.18
N ALA A 138 17.99 -14.74 5.42
CA ALA A 138 17.92 -13.37 5.92
C ALA A 138 16.96 -12.54 5.04
N CYS A 139 16.28 -11.57 5.65
CA CYS A 139 15.52 -10.60 4.89
C CYS A 139 16.45 -9.51 4.32
N THR A 140 16.25 -9.19 3.05
CA THR A 140 16.85 -8.07 2.32
C THR A 140 15.74 -7.10 1.88
N GLN A 141 16.09 -5.89 1.46
CA GLN A 141 15.12 -4.94 0.94
C GLN A 141 14.36 -5.48 -0.27
N GLU A 142 15.07 -6.17 -1.17
CA GLU A 142 14.47 -6.86 -2.32
C GLU A 142 13.43 -7.89 -1.88
N ASN A 143 13.76 -8.78 -0.93
CA ASN A 143 12.82 -9.79 -0.44
C ASN A 143 11.65 -9.18 0.35
N LEU A 144 11.85 -8.01 0.97
CA LEU A 144 10.79 -7.25 1.60
C LEU A 144 9.83 -6.68 0.54
N LEU A 145 10.35 -6.01 -0.48
CA LEU A 145 9.53 -5.47 -1.58
C LEU A 145 8.82 -6.57 -2.38
N GLU A 146 9.48 -7.72 -2.59
CA GLU A 146 8.85 -8.90 -3.20
C GLU A 146 7.66 -9.39 -2.37
N PHE A 147 7.83 -9.48 -1.04
CA PHE A 147 6.75 -9.85 -0.15
C PHE A 147 5.62 -8.82 -0.21
N VAL A 148 5.92 -7.52 -0.02
CA VAL A 148 4.92 -6.44 -0.03
C VAL A 148 4.17 -6.41 -1.35
N GLY A 149 4.87 -6.62 -2.47
CA GLY A 149 4.31 -6.53 -3.81
C GLY A 149 3.59 -7.77 -4.30
N SER A 150 3.64 -8.88 -3.58
CA SER A 150 2.93 -10.10 -3.97
C SER A 150 1.49 -10.10 -3.45
N LYS A 151 0.50 -10.23 -4.33
CA LYS A 151 -0.90 -10.43 -3.90
C LYS A 151 -1.10 -11.69 -3.05
N SER A 152 -0.15 -12.64 -3.12
CA SER A 152 -0.17 -13.87 -2.33
C SER A 152 -0.08 -13.61 -0.82
N ASN A 153 0.43 -12.45 -0.40
CA ASN A 153 0.43 -12.02 1.01
C ASN A 153 -0.98 -11.64 1.52
N ARG A 154 -1.95 -11.48 0.61
CA ARG A 154 -3.37 -11.14 0.88
C ARG A 154 -3.59 -9.78 1.57
N LEU A 155 -2.60 -8.88 1.55
CA LEU A 155 -2.72 -7.51 2.02
C LEU A 155 -3.46 -6.62 1.01
N VAL A 156 -3.31 -6.94 -0.27
CA VAL A 156 -4.04 -6.35 -1.40
C VAL A 156 -4.43 -7.45 -2.41
N THR A 157 -5.29 -7.11 -3.37
CA THR A 157 -5.84 -8.07 -4.36
C THR A 157 -5.13 -8.03 -5.72
N TYR A 158 -3.98 -7.37 -5.82
CA TYR A 158 -3.24 -7.13 -7.06
C TYR A 158 -1.73 -7.17 -6.77
N ASP A 159 -0.94 -7.45 -7.80
CA ASP A 159 0.52 -7.44 -7.66
C ASP A 159 1.07 -6.01 -7.78
N ILE A 160 2.09 -5.67 -6.98
CA ILE A 160 2.76 -4.36 -7.01
C ILE A 160 4.19 -4.57 -7.51
N SER A 161 4.56 -3.89 -8.58
CA SER A 161 5.93 -3.81 -9.08
C SER A 161 6.55 -2.50 -8.63
N PHE A 162 7.50 -2.57 -7.70
CA PHE A 162 8.24 -1.41 -7.23
C PHE A 162 9.23 -0.92 -8.30
N LYS A 163 9.16 0.37 -8.60
CA LYS A 163 10.06 1.09 -9.50
C LYS A 163 10.90 2.05 -8.68
N GLU A 164 11.97 1.53 -8.11
CA GLU A 164 12.90 2.33 -7.30
C GLU A 164 13.70 3.31 -8.16
N THR A 165 13.96 4.52 -7.63
CA THR A 165 14.74 5.54 -8.33
C THR A 165 15.23 6.65 -7.39
N ASP A 166 16.40 7.24 -7.68
CA ASP A 166 16.86 8.49 -7.03
C ASP A 166 16.33 9.76 -7.70
N LYS A 167 15.55 9.64 -8.78
CA LYS A 167 15.05 10.82 -9.49
C LYS A 167 13.83 11.37 -8.75
N PRO A 168 13.73 12.71 -8.56
CA PRO A 168 12.57 13.30 -7.91
C PRO A 168 11.29 13.19 -8.75
N LEU A 169 11.42 12.93 -10.05
CA LEU A 169 10.31 12.74 -10.98
C LEU A 169 10.64 11.63 -11.99
N VAL A 170 9.65 10.79 -12.28
CA VAL A 170 9.73 9.75 -13.30
C VAL A 170 8.72 10.02 -14.40
N ARG A 171 9.17 10.00 -15.66
CA ARG A 171 8.28 10.16 -16.81
C ARG A 171 8.13 8.82 -17.54
N VAL A 172 6.88 8.37 -17.70
CA VAL A 172 6.54 7.20 -18.52
C VAL A 172 5.44 7.59 -19.50
N GLY A 173 5.80 7.68 -20.78
CA GLY A 173 4.94 8.25 -21.81
C GLY A 173 4.55 9.69 -21.45
N ASN A 174 3.25 9.96 -21.38
CA ASN A 174 2.70 11.27 -21.07
C ASN A 174 2.39 11.48 -19.58
N LYS A 175 2.69 10.50 -18.71
CA LYS A 175 2.48 10.60 -17.27
C LYS A 175 3.78 10.93 -16.55
N THR A 176 3.67 11.76 -15.52
CA THR A 176 4.76 12.04 -14.58
C THR A 176 4.36 11.48 -13.22
N PHE A 177 5.27 10.72 -12.63
CA PHE A 177 5.15 10.16 -11.31
C PHE A 177 6.12 10.84 -10.36
N VAL A 178 5.70 10.97 -9.11
CA VAL A 178 6.48 11.52 -8.00
C VAL A 178 6.82 10.34 -7.10
N PRO A 179 8.05 9.82 -7.14
CA PRO A 179 8.44 8.74 -6.24
C PRO A 179 8.20 9.14 -4.79
N ASN A 180 7.62 8.23 -4.00
CA ASN A 180 7.29 8.54 -2.63
C ASN A 180 8.56 8.73 -1.77
N GLU A 181 8.53 9.74 -0.89
CA GLU A 181 9.53 10.00 0.15
C GLU A 181 8.82 10.07 1.52
N LEU A 182 9.42 9.54 2.59
CA LEU A 182 8.78 9.44 3.90
C LEU A 182 8.49 10.80 4.57
N TYR A 183 9.22 11.87 4.21
CA TYR A 183 8.91 13.25 4.63
C TYR A 183 7.55 13.74 4.13
N HIS A 184 7.02 13.19 3.04
CA HIS A 184 5.65 13.49 2.62
C HIS A 184 4.60 12.72 3.43
N TYR A 185 4.93 11.57 4.00
CA TYR A 185 3.98 10.78 4.81
C TYR A 185 3.64 11.45 6.15
N THR A 186 4.60 12.14 6.78
CA THR A 186 4.39 12.92 8.01
C THR A 186 3.48 14.14 7.83
N VAL A 187 3.25 14.60 6.60
CA VAL A 187 2.34 15.71 6.29
C VAL A 187 0.87 15.24 6.18
N TYR A 188 0.64 13.93 6.06
CA TYR A 188 -0.69 13.34 5.87
C TYR A 188 -1.20 12.49 7.05
N GLN A 189 -0.51 12.53 8.20
CA GLN A 189 -1.02 12.07 9.50
C GLN A 189 -1.59 13.25 10.28
#